data_AF-A0A954S4T0-F1
#
_entry.id   AF-A0A954S4T0-F1
#
_cell.length_a   1.000
_cell.length_b   1.000
_cell.length_c   1.000
_cell.angle_alpha   90.00
_cell.angle_beta   90.00
_cell.angle_gamma   90.00
#
_symmetry.space_group_name_H-M   'P 1'
#
loop_
_entity.id
_entity.type
_entity.pdbx_description
1 polymer ?
#
loop_
_entity_poly.entity_id
_entity_poly.type
_entity_poly.pdbx_seq_one_letter_code
_entity_poly.pdbx_strand_id
1 'polypeptide(L)'
;MASIPNFADVPLKAADDVSRPQPDVDPTWTAPEQIPIKPFYTSKDLADVDHLESMPGIPPFLRGPYATMYVQRPWTVRQYAGFSTAKESNAFYRRNLAAGQMGLSIAFDLATHRGYDSDHP
;
A
#
# COMPACT_ATOMS: atom_id res chain seq x y z
N MET A 1 -10.13 -25.81 17.12
CA MET A 1 -10.64 -24.42 17.19
C MET A 1 -9.55 -23.57 17.83
N ALA A 2 -8.89 -22.70 17.06
CA ALA A 2 -7.89 -21.79 17.61
C ALA A 2 -8.62 -20.61 18.26
N SER A 3 -8.44 -20.45 19.58
CA SER A 3 -8.97 -19.30 20.31
C SER A 3 -8.13 -18.07 19.97
N ILE A 4 -8.78 -16.97 19.58
CA ILE A 4 -8.10 -15.68 19.38
C ILE A 4 -7.68 -15.17 20.77
N PRO A 5 -6.40 -14.86 21.00
CA PRO A 5 -5.95 -14.31 22.28
C PRO A 5 -6.55 -12.92 22.52
N ASN A 6 -6.96 -12.66 23.77
CA ASN A 6 -7.42 -11.35 24.22
C ASN A 6 -6.21 -10.46 24.53
N PHE A 7 -6.01 -9.41 23.74
CA PHE A 7 -4.88 -8.49 23.90
C PHE A 7 -5.15 -7.34 24.89
N ALA A 8 -6.37 -7.22 25.41
CA ALA A 8 -6.70 -6.20 26.41
C ALA A 8 -6.00 -6.42 27.76
N ASP A 9 -5.60 -7.68 28.05
CA ASP A 9 -4.95 -8.07 29.30
C ASP A 9 -3.42 -8.07 29.20
N VAL A 10 -2.86 -7.67 28.05
CA VAL A 10 -1.41 -7.57 27.87
C VAL A 10 -0.95 -6.22 28.40
N PRO A 11 -0.16 -6.17 29.49
CA PRO A 11 0.35 -4.92 30.02
C PRO A 11 1.24 -4.25 28.96
N LEU A 12 0.90 -3.01 28.61
CA LEU A 12 1.72 -2.17 27.76
C LEU A 12 3.05 -1.94 28.48
N LYS A 13 4.14 -2.49 27.96
CA LYS A 13 5.48 -2.13 28.44
C LYS A 13 5.66 -0.63 28.28
N ALA A 14 6.02 0.04 29.37
CA ALA A 14 6.41 1.45 29.32
C ALA A 14 7.53 1.63 28.30
N ALA A 15 7.61 2.78 27.65
CA ALA A 15 8.65 3.06 26.65
C ALA A 15 10.08 2.84 27.18
N ASP A 16 10.26 2.92 28.51
CA ASP A 16 11.52 2.68 29.20
C ASP A 16 11.85 1.18 29.42
N ASP A 17 10.87 0.28 29.24
CA ASP A 17 10.99 -1.17 29.47
C ASP A 17 11.27 -1.97 28.16
N VAL A 18 11.47 -1.26 27.05
CA VAL A 18 12.09 -1.81 25.85
C VAL A 18 13.59 -1.70 26.05
N SER A 19 14.27 -2.82 26.30
CA SER A 19 15.73 -2.86 26.42
C SER A 19 16.34 -2.14 25.22
N ARG A 20 17.06 -1.05 25.48
CA ARG A 20 17.88 -0.40 24.45
C ARG A 20 18.79 -1.47 23.84
N PRO A 21 18.86 -1.59 22.50
CA PRO A 21 19.82 -2.49 21.89
C PRO A 21 21.21 -2.20 22.47
N GLN A 22 21.93 -3.25 22.86
CA GLN A 22 23.31 -3.15 23.32
C GLN A 22 24.16 -2.46 22.25
N PRO A 23 25.10 -1.57 22.61
CA PRO A 23 25.80 -0.68 21.69
C PRO A 23 26.78 -1.36 20.72
N ASP A 24 26.85 -2.70 20.70
CA ASP A 24 27.97 -3.45 20.12
C ASP A 24 27.58 -4.33 18.90
N VAL A 25 26.40 -4.11 18.34
CA VAL A 25 26.01 -4.63 17.02
C VAL A 25 25.62 -3.41 16.22
N ASP A 26 26.23 -3.15 15.07
CA ASP A 26 25.70 -2.18 14.12
C ASP A 26 24.46 -2.81 13.47
N PRO A 27 23.24 -2.52 13.94
CA PRO A 27 22.05 -3.27 13.56
C PRO A 27 21.39 -2.58 12.37
N THR A 28 22.16 -1.79 11.61
CA THR A 28 21.64 -1.04 10.47
C THR A 28 21.47 -1.98 9.29
N TRP A 29 20.22 -2.22 8.90
CA TRP A 29 19.92 -2.95 7.68
C TRP A 29 19.94 -1.97 6.52
N THR A 30 20.80 -2.20 5.53
CA THR A 30 20.80 -1.40 4.30
C THR A 30 19.74 -1.92 3.37
N ALA A 31 18.74 -1.09 3.09
CA ALA A 31 17.71 -1.39 2.11
C ALA A 31 18.28 -1.43 0.68
N PRO A 32 17.62 -2.07 -0.29
CA PRO A 32 18.02 -2.05 -1.70
C PRO A 32 18.22 -0.63 -2.26
N GLU A 33 17.54 0.35 -1.69
CA GLU A 33 17.67 1.78 -1.99
C GLU A 33 18.99 2.41 -1.48
N GLN A 34 19.88 1.62 -0.88
CA GLN A 34 21.15 2.08 -0.28
C GLN A 34 20.97 3.01 0.93
N ILE A 35 19.81 2.92 1.59
CA ILE A 35 19.49 3.69 2.78
C ILE A 35 19.73 2.80 4.01
N PRO A 36 20.61 3.21 4.96
CA PRO A 36 20.79 2.49 6.20
C PRO A 36 19.58 2.69 7.13
N ILE A 37 18.92 1.61 7.52
CA ILE A 37 17.74 1.63 8.38
C ILE A 37 18.15 1.26 9.81
N LYS A 38 17.96 2.20 10.74
CA LYS A 38 18.14 1.97 12.19
C LYS A 38 17.06 1.00 12.70
N PRO A 39 17.34 0.13 13.69
CA PRO A 39 16.33 -0.76 14.27
C PRO A 39 15.26 -0.02 15.08
N PHE A 40 15.54 1.23 15.48
CA PHE A 40 14.65 2.06 16.27
C PHE A 40 14.87 3.53 15.92
N TYR A 41 13.77 4.29 15.84
CA TYR A 41 13.75 5.72 15.56
C TYR A 41 13.10 6.47 16.72
N THR A 42 13.57 7.69 16.96
CA THR A 42 13.13 8.58 18.05
C THR A 42 12.74 9.94 17.50
N SER A 43 12.18 10.80 18.36
CA SER A 43 11.91 12.20 17.99
C SER A 43 13.15 12.98 17.54
N LYS A 44 14.36 12.55 17.96
CA LYS A 44 15.62 13.18 17.51
C LYS A 44 15.88 12.95 16.02
N ASP A 45 15.39 11.85 15.47
CA ASP A 45 15.58 11.51 14.06
C ASP A 45 14.67 12.34 13.13
N LEU A 46 13.77 13.16 13.69
CA LEU A 46 12.91 14.09 12.95
C LEU A 46 13.54 15.49 12.79
N ALA A 47 14.69 15.76 13.43
CA ALA A 47 15.28 17.11 13.50
C ALA A 47 15.54 17.72 12.11
N ASP A 48 15.88 16.89 11.13
CA ASP A 48 16.22 17.32 9.77
C ASP A 48 15.05 17.15 8.77
N VAL A 49 13.83 16.86 9.25
CA VAL A 49 12.64 16.69 8.41
C VAL A 49 11.91 18.02 8.27
N ASP A 50 12.00 18.63 7.09
CA ASP A 50 11.56 20.00 6.80
C ASP A 50 10.06 20.16 6.47
N HIS A 51 9.32 19.06 6.32
CA HIS A 51 7.97 19.05 5.77
C HIS A 51 6.90 18.49 6.74
N LEU A 52 7.22 18.42 8.03
CA LEU A 52 6.33 17.90 9.07
C LEU A 52 5.02 18.70 9.18
N GLU A 53 5.08 20.01 8.92
CA GLU A 53 3.94 20.94 9.00
C GLU A 53 3.11 21.00 7.71
N SER A 54 3.40 20.16 6.71
CA SER A 54 2.60 20.10 5.48
C SER A 54 1.16 19.62 5.74
N MET A 55 0.25 20.01 4.85
CA MET A 55 -1.18 19.67 4.93
C MET A 55 -1.63 18.89 3.69
N PRO A 56 -2.55 17.92 3.83
CA PRO A 56 -3.12 17.22 2.67
C PRO A 56 -3.87 18.21 1.77
N GLY A 57 -3.79 18.01 0.45
CA GLY A 57 -4.43 18.89 -0.53
C GLY A 57 -3.77 20.26 -0.73
N ILE A 58 -2.60 20.50 -0.11
CA ILE A 58 -1.80 21.72 -0.32
C ILE A 58 -0.41 21.29 -0.84
N PRO A 59 0.15 21.95 -1.89
CA PRO A 59 1.52 21.69 -2.33
C PRO A 59 2.50 21.72 -1.15
N PRO A 60 3.46 20.78 -1.05
CA PRO A 60 3.86 19.78 -2.05
C PRO A 60 3.11 18.44 -2.01
N PHE A 61 1.97 18.36 -1.31
CA PHE A 61 1.09 17.17 -1.25
C PHE A 61 1.69 15.93 -0.58
N LEU A 62 2.70 16.09 0.29
CA LEU A 62 3.37 14.98 0.97
C LEU A 62 2.42 14.14 1.85
N ARG A 63 1.35 14.76 2.37
CA ARG A 63 0.32 14.09 3.17
C ARG A 63 -0.90 13.66 2.34
N GLY A 64 -0.82 13.78 1.03
CA GLY A 64 -1.83 13.35 0.07
C GLY A 64 -2.38 14.48 -0.79
N PRO A 65 -2.90 14.16 -2.00
CA PRO A 65 -3.34 15.15 -2.98
C PRO A 65 -4.69 15.81 -2.66
N TYR A 66 -5.49 15.29 -1.72
CA TYR A 66 -6.83 15.79 -1.43
C TYR A 66 -6.97 16.15 0.05
N ALA A 67 -7.61 17.28 0.37
CA ALA A 67 -7.70 17.80 1.74
C ALA A 67 -8.31 16.82 2.76
N THR A 68 -9.30 16.03 2.34
CA THR A 68 -10.00 15.07 3.21
C THR A 68 -9.53 13.62 3.04
N MET A 69 -8.64 13.35 2.07
CA MET A 69 -8.22 12.02 1.66
C MET A 69 -9.37 10.98 1.70
N TYR A 70 -9.20 9.90 2.46
CA TYR A 70 -10.13 8.78 2.50
C TYR A 70 -11.29 8.94 3.50
N VAL A 71 -11.37 10.07 4.22
CA VAL A 71 -12.45 10.32 5.20
C VAL A 71 -13.81 10.34 4.52
N GLN A 72 -13.91 10.94 3.33
CA GLN A 72 -15.15 11.03 2.56
C GLN A 72 -15.22 10.05 1.39
N ARG A 73 -14.07 9.79 0.73
CA ARG A 73 -13.99 8.93 -0.45
C ARG A 73 -12.79 8.00 -0.35
N PRO A 74 -12.99 6.69 -0.06
CA PRO A 74 -11.89 5.75 -0.04
C PRO A 74 -11.26 5.60 -1.44
N TRP A 75 -10.08 4.99 -1.50
CA TRP A 75 -9.45 4.66 -2.77
C TRP A 75 -10.37 3.72 -3.59
N THR A 76 -10.29 3.82 -4.91
CA THR A 76 -11.09 2.98 -5.80
C THR A 76 -10.56 1.55 -5.80
N VAL A 77 -11.40 0.59 -5.43
CA VAL A 77 -11.11 -0.83 -5.66
C VAL A 77 -11.16 -1.10 -7.17
N ARG A 78 -9.98 -1.29 -7.78
CA ARG A 78 -9.81 -1.44 -9.23
C ARG A 78 -8.98 -2.69 -9.55
N GLN A 79 -9.66 -3.83 -9.64
CA GLN A 79 -9.01 -5.10 -9.98
C GLN A 79 -8.65 -5.14 -11.46
N TYR A 80 -7.39 -5.44 -11.75
CA TYR A 80 -6.90 -5.72 -13.09
C TYR A 80 -7.34 -7.13 -13.51
N ALA A 81 -8.13 -7.21 -14.58
CA ALA A 81 -8.67 -8.47 -15.06
C ALA A 81 -9.02 -8.44 -16.54
N GLY A 82 -8.95 -9.60 -17.17
CA GLY A 82 -9.32 -9.82 -18.57
C GLY A 82 -8.76 -11.16 -19.01
N PHE A 83 -9.60 -12.00 -19.62
CA PHE A 83 -9.21 -13.32 -20.09
C PHE A 83 -10.17 -13.81 -21.17
N SER A 84 -9.64 -14.69 -22.04
CA SER A 84 -10.41 -15.35 -23.10
C SER A 84 -11.13 -14.33 -24.00
N THR A 85 -12.46 -14.44 -24.14
CA THR A 85 -13.25 -13.58 -25.02
C THR A 85 -13.77 -12.33 -24.31
N ALA A 86 -14.11 -11.31 -25.10
CA ALA A 86 -14.76 -10.11 -24.60
C ALA A 86 -16.08 -10.41 -23.84
N LYS A 87 -16.83 -11.42 -24.26
CA LYS A 87 -18.10 -11.83 -23.63
C LYS A 87 -17.89 -12.40 -22.22
N GLU A 88 -16.91 -13.28 -22.08
CA GLU A 88 -16.56 -13.88 -20.78
C GLU A 88 -15.97 -12.85 -19.82
N SER A 89 -15.07 -12.00 -20.34
CA SER A 89 -14.53 -10.87 -19.59
C SER A 89 -15.64 -9.92 -19.12
N ASN A 90 -16.61 -9.59 -19.98
CA ASN A 90 -17.76 -8.76 -19.59
C ASN A 90 -18.60 -9.40 -18.48
N ALA A 91 -18.92 -10.68 -18.59
CA ALA A 91 -19.67 -11.41 -17.55
C ALA A 91 -18.90 -11.45 -16.22
N PHE A 92 -17.57 -11.58 -16.28
CA PHE A 92 -16.71 -11.48 -15.10
C PHE A 92 -16.73 -10.08 -14.48
N TYR A 93 -16.57 -9.02 -15.28
CA TYR A 93 -16.60 -7.64 -14.80
C TYR A 93 -17.91 -7.30 -14.09
N ARG A 94 -19.05 -7.70 -14.64
CA ARG A 94 -20.36 -7.45 -14.04
C ARG A 94 -20.51 -8.15 -12.69
N ARG A 95 -20.02 -9.39 -12.57
CA ARG A 95 -20.01 -10.12 -11.28
C ARG A 95 -19.16 -9.39 -10.24
N ASN A 96 -17.99 -8.89 -10.62
CA ASN A 96 -17.13 -8.18 -9.68
C ASN A 96 -17.72 -6.83 -9.26
N LEU A 97 -18.32 -6.08 -10.17
CA LEU A 97 -19.03 -4.83 -9.85
C LEU A 97 -20.16 -5.10 -8.85
N ALA A 98 -20.95 -6.14 -9.07
CA ALA A 98 -22.00 -6.56 -8.14
C ALA A 98 -21.44 -7.01 -6.77
N ALA A 99 -20.19 -7.49 -6.73
CA ALA A 99 -19.48 -7.88 -5.52
C ALA A 99 -18.66 -6.74 -4.86
N GLY A 100 -18.79 -5.50 -5.33
CA GLY A 100 -18.19 -4.31 -4.69
C GLY A 100 -16.92 -3.77 -5.35
N GLN A 101 -16.50 -4.30 -6.51
CA GLN A 101 -15.50 -3.62 -7.34
C GLN A 101 -16.06 -2.25 -7.78
N MET A 102 -15.23 -1.21 -7.71
CA MET A 102 -15.65 0.18 -8.00
C MET A 102 -15.23 0.63 -9.40
N GLY A 103 -14.06 0.17 -9.89
CA GLY A 103 -13.54 0.55 -11.21
C GLY A 103 -13.05 -0.67 -12.00
N LEU A 104 -13.22 -0.65 -13.31
CA LEU A 104 -12.71 -1.68 -14.22
C LEU A 104 -11.27 -1.39 -14.64
N SER A 105 -10.45 -2.44 -14.78
CA SER A 105 -9.10 -2.34 -15.36
C SER A 105 -8.88 -3.56 -16.22
N ILE A 106 -8.65 -3.35 -17.51
CA ILE A 106 -8.76 -4.37 -18.55
C ILE A 106 -7.38 -4.92 -18.89
N ALA A 107 -7.21 -6.23 -18.75
CA ALA A 107 -6.06 -6.94 -19.26
C ALA A 107 -6.32 -7.41 -20.69
N PHE A 108 -5.44 -7.03 -21.61
CA PHE A 108 -5.45 -7.51 -23.00
C PHE A 108 -4.46 -8.67 -23.18
N ASP A 109 -4.66 -9.48 -24.22
CA ASP A 109 -3.69 -10.51 -24.60
C ASP A 109 -2.45 -9.89 -25.27
N LEU A 110 -1.40 -10.69 -25.45
CA LEU A 110 -0.14 -10.19 -26.03
C LEU A 110 -0.27 -9.79 -27.50
N ALA A 111 -1.15 -10.46 -28.27
CA ALA A 111 -1.39 -10.11 -29.66
C ALA A 111 -1.94 -8.68 -29.77
N THR A 112 -2.98 -8.37 -28.99
CA THR A 112 -3.57 -7.03 -28.91
C THR A 112 -2.53 -5.99 -28.46
N HIS A 113 -1.71 -6.30 -27.43
CA HIS A 113 -0.64 -5.39 -26.99
C HIS A 113 0.37 -5.07 -28.08
N ARG A 114 0.64 -6.04 -28.98
CA ARG A 114 1.60 -5.90 -30.08
C ARG A 114 0.96 -5.42 -31.39
N GLY A 115 -0.35 -5.17 -31.41
CA GLY A 115 -1.07 -4.70 -32.58
C GLY A 115 -1.33 -5.77 -33.65
N TYR A 116 -1.37 -7.05 -33.26
CA TYR A 116 -1.74 -8.14 -34.16
C TYR A 116 -3.20 -8.51 -33.97
N ASP A 117 -3.90 -8.74 -35.08
CA ASP A 117 -5.21 -9.37 -35.09
C ASP A 117 -5.10 -10.83 -34.64
N SER A 118 -6.21 -11.40 -34.15
CA SER A 118 -6.23 -12.77 -33.63
C SER A 118 -6.00 -13.85 -34.70
N ASP A 119 -6.11 -13.50 -35.98
CA ASP A 119 -5.85 -14.35 -37.13
C ASP A 119 -4.49 -14.06 -37.81
N HIS A 120 -3.64 -13.23 -37.18
CA HIS A 120 -2.29 -12.99 -37.68
C HIS A 120 -1.47 -14.30 -37.71
N PRO A 121 -0.80 -14.62 -38.83
CA PRO A 121 -0.04 -15.86 -39.01
C PRO A 121 1.20 -15.97 -38.11
#